data_AF-A0A2T5MCK8-F1
#
_entry.id   AF-A0A2T5MCK8-F1
#
_cell.length_a   1.000
_cell.length_b   1.000
_cell.length_c   1.000
_cell.angle_alpha   90.00
_cell.angle_beta   90.00
_cell.angle_gamma   90.00
#
_symmetry.space_group_name_H-M   'P 1'
#
loop_
_entity.id
_entity.type
_entity.pdbx_description
1 polymer ?
#
loop_
_entity_poly.entity_id
_entity_poly.type
_entity_poly.pdbx_seq_one_letter_code
_entity_poly.pdbx_strand_id
1 'polypeptide(L)'
;MEIVMPDTYFFPSKAISRFKKRAKLIHRETGKTHNEALEEIARGFGLPNWHHLTLHADASRHCELAFANDLIVAYDLKEAENVDTALFTENLYLFGLCRKPLIARFRDGDEDKWEPESETEYERMADEYRLFVRTGGTAPEKLEDAVELVQSSSFFPPEVFWWKGTLYEGLGAHPVLPQQPIPEHLMSAFGAPARGEKLISPQVSASKGTGVNGNVADSYSYCIHCERAYPEGAYRQKLSWQLCPYADCDGDTVIDNWGWRRIRKENPGYPEVPELGVQYPMHGPNYVAPKNPKQKTKRKSK
;
A
#
# COMPACT_ATOMS: atom_id res chain seq x y z
N MET A 1 11.28 16.75 24.81
CA MET A 1 10.23 17.78 24.70
C MET A 1 9.00 17.03 24.22
N GLU A 2 8.02 16.76 25.10
CA GLU A 2 6.78 16.12 24.66
C GLU A 2 6.08 17.09 23.70
N ILE A 3 5.98 16.72 22.42
CA ILE A 3 5.17 17.45 21.45
C ILE A 3 3.73 17.06 21.78
N VAL A 4 3.12 17.77 22.73
CA VAL A 4 1.67 17.71 22.94
C VAL A 4 1.06 18.43 21.75
N MET A 5 0.65 17.68 20.73
CA MET A 5 -0.18 18.23 19.68
C MET A 5 -1.45 18.79 20.34
N PRO A 6 -1.85 20.05 20.10
CA PRO A 6 -3.11 20.56 20.60
C PRO A 6 -4.23 19.65 20.08
N ASP A 7 -5.25 19.38 20.91
CA ASP A 7 -6.42 18.56 20.59
C ASP A 7 -7.17 19.12 19.35
N THR A 8 -6.63 18.83 18.17
CA THR A 8 -7.12 19.33 16.90
C THR A 8 -8.13 18.31 16.41
N TYR A 9 -9.39 18.54 16.76
CA TYR A 9 -10.47 17.66 16.35
C TYR A 9 -10.76 17.83 14.86
N PHE A 10 -10.65 16.71 14.12
CA PHE A 10 -11.12 16.62 12.77
C PHE A 10 -12.62 16.28 12.75
N PHE A 11 -13.43 17.17 12.18
CA PHE A 11 -14.86 16.97 12.03
C PHE A 11 -15.23 16.77 10.56
N PRO A 12 -15.68 15.57 10.16
CA PRO A 12 -16.07 15.34 8.79
C PRO A 12 -17.20 16.27 8.35
N SER A 13 -17.35 16.55 7.05
CA SER A 13 -18.39 17.47 6.52
C SER A 13 -19.81 17.10 6.97
N LYS A 14 -20.07 15.81 7.21
CA LYS A 14 -21.38 15.32 7.69
C LYS A 14 -21.59 15.53 9.20
N ALA A 15 -20.55 15.81 9.98
CA ALA A 15 -20.59 15.90 11.45
C ALA A 15 -21.53 17.00 11.94
N ILE A 16 -21.47 18.21 11.38
CA ILE A 16 -22.36 19.33 11.76
C ILE A 16 -23.83 18.95 11.62
N SER A 17 -24.19 18.27 10.53
CA SER A 17 -25.58 17.84 10.32
C SER A 17 -26.02 16.80 11.36
N ARG A 18 -25.12 15.90 11.78
CA ARG A 18 -25.37 14.91 12.83
C ARG A 18 -25.49 15.57 14.20
N PHE A 19 -24.62 16.53 14.51
CA PHE A 19 -24.67 17.27 15.77
C PHE A 19 -25.95 18.10 15.90
N LYS A 20 -26.38 18.79 14.84
CA LYS A 20 -27.69 19.47 14.83
C LYS A 20 -28.86 18.50 15.05
N LYS A 21 -28.81 17.29 14.48
CA LYS A 21 -29.82 16.24 14.74
C LYS A 21 -29.78 15.78 16.20
N ARG A 22 -28.58 15.61 16.78
CA ARG A 22 -28.41 15.25 18.19
C ARG A 22 -28.90 16.34 19.13
N ALA A 23 -28.65 17.62 18.84
CA ALA A 23 -29.15 18.74 19.63
C ALA A 23 -30.68 18.77 19.68
N LYS A 24 -31.36 18.48 18.55
CA LYS A 24 -32.83 18.33 18.52
C LYS A 24 -33.33 17.20 19.40
N LEU A 25 -32.57 16.11 19.50
CA LEU A 25 -32.92 14.98 20.36
C LEU A 25 -32.77 15.35 21.83
N ILE A 26 -31.64 15.97 22.21
CA ILE A 26 -31.40 16.47 23.58
C ILE A 26 -32.47 17.46 24.00
N HIS A 27 -32.87 18.39 23.12
CA HIS A 27 -33.97 19.32 23.36
C HIS A 27 -35.28 18.60 23.72
N ARG A 28 -35.62 17.55 22.97
CA ARG A 28 -36.84 16.76 23.21
C ARG A 28 -36.79 15.95 24.51
N GLU A 29 -35.61 15.42 24.85
CA GLU A 29 -35.43 14.53 26.01
C GLU A 29 -35.30 15.31 27.32
N THR A 30 -34.67 16.48 27.31
CA THR A 30 -34.26 17.21 28.52
C THR A 30 -34.99 18.54 28.73
N GLY A 31 -35.74 19.02 27.74
CA GLY A 31 -36.39 20.33 27.77
C GLY A 31 -35.45 21.54 27.59
N LYS A 32 -34.13 21.33 27.53
CA LYS A 32 -33.13 22.37 27.23
C LYS A 32 -33.40 23.02 25.88
N THR A 33 -33.09 24.29 25.71
CA THR A 33 -33.20 24.93 24.38
C THR A 33 -32.26 24.28 23.37
N HIS A 34 -32.60 24.35 22.09
CA HIS A 34 -31.76 23.80 21.02
C HIS A 34 -30.33 24.39 21.03
N ASN A 35 -30.17 25.67 21.40
CA ASN A 35 -28.86 26.31 21.49
C ASN A 35 -28.05 25.76 22.66
N GLU A 36 -28.65 25.62 23.86
CA GLU A 36 -27.96 25.01 25.00
C GLU A 36 -27.51 23.57 24.71
N ALA A 37 -28.30 22.81 23.97
CA ALA A 37 -27.93 21.48 23.52
C ALA A 37 -26.75 21.48 22.53
N LEU A 38 -26.62 22.49 21.67
CA LEU A 38 -25.45 22.67 20.80
C LEU A 38 -24.20 23.03 21.62
N GLU A 39 -24.33 23.90 22.61
CA GLU A 39 -23.23 24.26 23.53
C GLU A 39 -22.75 23.06 24.35
N GLU A 40 -23.67 22.20 24.78
CA GLU A 40 -23.35 20.94 25.46
C GLU A 40 -22.58 19.98 24.56
N ILE A 41 -22.98 19.84 23.29
CA ILE A 41 -22.23 19.02 22.32
C ILE A 41 -20.81 19.55 22.14
N ALA A 42 -20.64 20.87 21.97
CA ALA A 42 -19.31 21.47 21.81
C ALA A 42 -18.40 21.24 23.02
N ARG A 43 -18.92 21.42 24.23
CA ARG A 43 -18.19 21.14 25.47
C ARG A 43 -17.83 19.67 25.63
N GLY A 44 -18.61 18.75 25.05
CA GLY A 44 -18.28 17.32 25.00
C GLY A 44 -16.99 17.01 24.22
N PHE A 45 -16.56 17.92 23.33
CA PHE A 45 -15.27 17.85 22.63
C PHE A 45 -14.22 18.79 23.26
N GLY A 46 -14.43 19.26 24.49
CA GLY A 46 -13.53 20.23 25.13
C GLY A 46 -13.54 21.63 24.51
N LEU A 47 -14.46 21.93 23.58
CA LEU A 47 -14.53 23.22 22.91
C LEU A 47 -15.36 24.22 23.72
N PRO A 48 -15.03 25.53 23.69
CA PRO A 48 -15.70 26.54 24.52
C PRO A 48 -17.20 26.69 24.21
N ASN A 49 -17.54 26.65 22.92
CA ASN A 49 -18.90 26.84 22.45
C ASN A 49 -19.12 26.27 21.04
N TRP A 50 -20.37 26.26 20.61
CA TRP A 50 -20.78 25.77 19.29
C TRP A 50 -20.08 26.51 18.13
N HIS A 51 -19.82 27.81 18.28
CA HIS A 51 -19.13 28.59 17.26
C HIS A 51 -17.71 28.06 17.00
N HIS A 52 -16.94 27.75 18.04
CA HIS A 52 -15.62 27.14 17.89
C HIS A 52 -15.73 25.78 17.17
N LEU A 53 -16.70 24.94 17.54
CA LEU A 53 -16.93 23.68 16.84
C LEU A 53 -17.18 23.90 15.34
N THR A 54 -17.97 24.90 14.96
CA THR A 54 -18.18 25.22 13.54
C THR A 54 -16.92 25.69 12.83
N LEU A 55 -16.05 26.47 13.49
CA LEU A 55 -14.75 26.88 12.93
C LEU A 55 -13.83 25.67 12.69
N HIS A 56 -13.74 24.74 13.65
CA HIS A 56 -12.98 23.49 13.48
C HIS A 56 -13.56 22.63 12.34
N ALA A 57 -14.89 22.57 12.21
CA ALA A 57 -15.54 21.82 11.13
C ALA A 57 -15.33 22.45 9.75
N ASP A 58 -15.30 23.78 9.66
CA ASP A 58 -14.98 24.47 8.40
C ASP A 58 -13.52 24.26 8.00
N ALA A 59 -12.58 24.29 8.95
CA ALA A 59 -11.18 23.94 8.70
C ALA A 59 -11.02 22.48 8.25
N SER A 60 -11.73 21.56 8.90
CA SER A 60 -11.75 20.14 8.53
C SER A 60 -12.33 19.91 7.13
N ARG A 61 -13.38 20.66 6.75
CA ARG A 61 -13.97 20.59 5.41
C ARG A 61 -13.00 20.98 4.31
N HIS A 62 -12.16 22.01 4.54
CA HIS A 62 -11.12 22.37 3.58
C HIS A 62 -10.11 21.23 3.38
N CYS A 63 -9.72 20.57 4.48
CA CYS A 63 -8.84 19.41 4.47
C CYS A 63 -9.46 18.21 3.75
N GLU A 64 -10.74 17.92 3.96
CA GLU A 64 -11.45 16.85 3.23
C GLU A 64 -11.46 17.09 1.72
N LEU A 65 -11.73 18.34 1.31
CA LEU A 65 -11.77 18.69 -0.11
C LEU A 65 -10.39 18.57 -0.75
N ALA A 66 -9.35 19.06 -0.06
CA ALA A 66 -7.98 18.92 -0.53
C ALA A 66 -7.54 17.46 -0.58
N PHE A 67 -7.85 16.67 0.44
CA PHE A 67 -7.56 15.24 0.45
C PHE A 67 -8.22 14.52 -0.70
N ALA A 68 -9.50 14.80 -0.98
CA ALA A 68 -10.24 14.09 -2.02
C ALA A 68 -9.87 14.52 -3.46
N ASN A 69 -9.44 15.78 -3.67
CA ASN A 69 -9.34 16.35 -5.01
C ASN A 69 -7.97 16.92 -5.36
N ASP A 70 -7.05 17.01 -4.40
CA ASP A 70 -5.83 17.77 -4.52
C ASP A 70 -4.63 16.99 -3.96
N LEU A 71 -3.55 17.71 -3.65
CA LEU A 71 -2.26 17.21 -3.24
C LEU A 71 -1.96 17.58 -1.78
N ILE A 72 -1.55 16.58 -1.01
CA ILE A 72 -1.04 16.70 0.35
C ILE A 72 0.33 16.03 0.41
N VAL A 73 1.29 16.65 1.09
CA VAL A 73 2.64 16.10 1.29
C VAL A 73 2.91 15.88 2.77
N ALA A 74 3.70 14.85 3.06
CA ALA A 74 4.13 14.47 4.39
C ALA A 74 5.66 14.48 4.44
N TYR A 75 6.20 15.29 5.34
CA TYR A 75 7.64 15.33 5.62
C TYR A 75 7.89 14.89 7.04
N ASP A 76 9.01 14.23 7.31
CA ASP A 76 9.44 14.08 8.69
C ASP A 76 9.78 15.45 9.30
N LEU A 77 9.80 15.53 10.62
CA LEU A 77 10.00 16.76 11.38
C LEU A 77 11.25 17.55 10.96
N LYS A 78 12.32 16.87 10.55
CA LYS A 78 13.61 17.50 10.22
C LYS A 78 13.61 18.05 8.80
N GLU A 79 12.92 17.38 7.88
CA GLU A 79 12.83 17.83 6.49
C GLU A 79 11.77 18.90 6.28
N ALA A 80 10.74 18.92 7.13
CA ALA A 80 9.61 19.85 7.05
C ALA A 80 10.00 21.33 7.05
N GLU A 81 11.15 21.70 7.61
CA GLU A 81 11.65 23.08 7.63
C GLU A 81 12.04 23.61 6.23
N ASN A 82 12.24 22.72 5.26
CA ASN A 82 12.68 23.09 3.90
C ASN A 82 11.53 23.17 2.89
N VAL A 83 10.28 23.00 3.34
CA VAL A 83 9.10 23.05 2.47
C VAL A 83 8.84 24.47 2.00
N ASP A 84 8.65 24.64 0.69
CA ASP A 84 8.26 25.91 0.09
C ASP A 84 6.84 26.29 0.54
N THR A 85 6.78 27.20 1.51
CA THR A 85 5.54 27.71 2.08
C THR A 85 4.69 28.53 1.11
N ALA A 86 5.23 28.92 -0.05
CA ALA A 86 4.45 29.53 -1.12
C ALA A 86 3.62 28.50 -1.90
N LEU A 87 4.09 27.25 -1.96
CA LEU A 87 3.42 26.14 -2.64
C LEU A 87 2.57 25.30 -1.68
N PHE A 88 2.94 25.24 -0.41
CA PHE A 88 2.33 24.36 0.57
C PHE A 88 2.12 25.04 1.92
N THR A 89 1.01 24.76 2.58
CA THR A 89 0.71 25.29 3.91
C THR A 89 0.49 24.16 4.89
N GLU A 90 1.20 24.20 6.02
CA GLU A 90 1.08 23.21 7.09
C GLU A 90 -0.35 23.21 7.65
N ASN A 91 -0.92 22.03 7.86
CA ASN A 91 -2.27 21.91 8.37
C ASN A 91 -2.47 20.68 9.25
N LEU A 92 -2.59 20.91 10.56
CA LEU A 92 -2.73 19.86 11.57
C LEU A 92 -4.04 19.05 11.44
N TYR A 93 -5.10 19.61 10.84
CA TYR A 93 -6.35 18.86 10.65
C TYR A 93 -6.19 17.69 9.68
N LEU A 94 -5.15 17.68 8.84
CA LEU A 94 -4.84 16.59 7.91
C LEU A 94 -4.53 15.28 8.63
N PHE A 95 -4.06 15.33 9.89
CA PHE A 95 -3.84 14.12 10.69
C PHE A 95 -5.12 13.30 10.88
N GLY A 96 -6.29 13.94 10.90
CA GLY A 96 -7.57 13.25 10.97
C GLY A 96 -7.86 12.33 9.78
N LEU A 97 -7.19 12.55 8.65
CA LEU A 97 -7.33 11.79 7.40
C LEU A 97 -6.11 10.91 7.12
N CYS A 98 -4.91 11.47 7.26
CA CYS A 98 -3.67 10.86 6.78
C CYS A 98 -2.98 9.95 7.81
N ARG A 99 -3.24 10.13 9.12
CA ARG A 99 -2.50 9.42 10.18
C ARG A 99 -2.66 7.91 10.11
N LYS A 100 -3.87 7.41 9.89
CA LYS A 100 -4.13 5.96 9.79
C LYS A 100 -3.42 5.32 8.60
N PRO A 101 -3.53 5.86 7.36
CA PRO A 101 -2.73 5.38 6.24
C PRO A 101 -1.22 5.42 6.50
N LEU A 102 -0.72 6.46 7.19
CA LEU A 102 0.70 6.60 7.52
C LEU A 102 1.17 5.52 8.52
N ILE A 103 0.40 5.25 9.57
CA ILE A 103 0.66 4.16 10.53
C ILE A 103 0.64 2.80 9.81
N ALA A 104 -0.34 2.59 8.92
CA ALA A 104 -0.43 1.36 8.15
C ALA A 104 0.84 1.12 7.30
N ARG A 105 1.37 2.17 6.66
CA ARG A 105 2.65 2.11 5.95
C ARG A 105 3.81 1.70 6.87
N PHE A 106 3.97 2.31 8.04
CA PHE A 106 5.06 1.92 8.95
C PHE A 106 4.93 0.48 9.39
N ARG A 107 3.71 0.04 9.70
CA ARG A 107 3.44 -1.35 10.05
C ARG A 107 3.85 -2.29 8.92
N ASP A 108 3.44 -1.97 7.69
CA ASP A 108 3.77 -2.78 6.50
C ASP A 108 5.30 -2.85 6.26
N GLY A 109 6.03 -1.76 6.52
CA GLY A 109 7.50 -1.74 6.45
C GLY A 109 8.21 -2.53 7.55
N ASP A 110 7.55 -2.72 8.70
CA ASP A 110 8.09 -3.40 9.88
C ASP A 110 7.70 -4.88 9.97
N GLU A 111 6.81 -5.37 9.11
CA GLU A 111 6.40 -6.79 9.10
C GLU A 111 7.58 -7.77 8.92
N ASP A 112 8.68 -7.31 8.31
CA ASP A 112 9.91 -8.09 8.10
C ASP A 112 10.91 -8.03 9.29
N LYS A 113 10.61 -7.24 10.34
CA LYS A 113 11.43 -7.17 11.56
C LYS A 113 11.14 -8.37 12.48
N TRP A 114 12.19 -8.89 13.11
CA TRP A 114 12.07 -9.97 14.11
C TRP A 114 11.17 -9.59 15.29
N GLU A 115 11.25 -8.32 15.69
CA GLU A 115 10.38 -7.70 16.68
C GLU A 115 9.74 -6.47 16.01
N PRO A 116 8.47 -6.56 15.55
CA PRO A 116 7.77 -5.41 15.01
C PRO A 116 7.52 -4.40 16.13
N GLU A 117 7.47 -3.12 15.76
CA GLU A 117 7.19 -2.06 16.71
C GLU A 117 5.78 -2.21 17.31
N SER A 118 5.61 -1.68 18.51
CA SER A 118 4.30 -1.61 19.15
C SER A 118 3.38 -0.60 18.45
N GLU A 119 2.06 -0.76 18.58
CA GLU A 119 1.10 0.22 18.04
C GLU A 119 1.42 1.65 18.51
N THR A 120 1.79 1.80 19.78
CA THR A 120 2.20 3.08 20.36
C THR A 120 3.45 3.67 19.72
N GLU A 121 4.39 2.84 19.26
CA GLU A 121 5.58 3.34 18.56
C GLU A 121 5.25 3.75 17.13
N TYR A 122 4.42 3.01 16.39
CA TYR A 122 3.94 3.47 15.07
C TYR A 122 3.18 4.79 15.15
N GLU A 123 2.38 4.96 16.21
CA GLU A 123 1.70 6.22 16.50
C GLU A 123 2.69 7.36 16.72
N ARG A 124 3.76 7.14 17.49
CA ARG A 124 4.81 8.13 17.72
C ARG A 124 5.56 8.48 16.43
N MET A 125 5.88 7.48 15.61
CA MET A 125 6.50 7.70 14.30
C MET A 125 5.62 8.55 13.39
N ALA A 126 4.30 8.29 13.36
CA ALA A 126 3.36 9.11 12.60
C ALA A 126 3.28 10.54 13.11
N ASP A 127 3.42 10.75 14.42
CA ASP A 127 3.40 12.07 15.04
C ASP A 127 4.72 12.87 14.81
N GLU A 128 5.78 12.21 14.32
CA GLU A 128 7.02 12.87 13.85
C GLU A 128 6.88 13.50 12.46
N TYR A 129 5.74 13.35 11.79
CA TYR A 129 5.51 13.95 10.48
C TYR A 129 4.88 15.33 10.57
N ARG A 130 5.03 16.12 9.50
CA ARG A 130 4.31 17.37 9.24
C ARG A 130 3.57 17.25 7.92
N LEU A 131 2.29 17.60 7.96
CA LEU A 131 1.38 17.48 6.83
C LEU A 131 1.09 18.86 6.24
N PHE A 132 1.25 18.97 4.93
CA PHE A 132 1.02 20.21 4.21
C PHE A 132 0.02 20.01 3.09
N VAL A 133 -0.86 20.99 2.90
CA VAL A 133 -1.78 21.06 1.77
C VAL A 133 -1.26 22.05 0.74
N ARG A 134 -1.44 21.76 -0.55
CA ARG A 134 -1.08 22.68 -1.64
C ARG A 134 -1.83 24.01 -1.53
N THR A 135 -1.15 25.11 -1.82
CA THR A 135 -1.65 26.49 -1.72
C THR A 135 -1.76 27.14 -3.10
N GLY A 136 -2.90 27.78 -3.37
CA GLY A 136 -3.14 28.53 -4.61
C GLY A 136 -3.19 27.63 -5.86
N GLY A 137 -3.23 28.22 -7.06
CA GLY A 137 -3.10 27.50 -8.34
C GLY A 137 -4.20 26.47 -8.69
N THR A 138 -4.10 25.91 -9.90
CA THR A 138 -4.96 24.80 -10.34
C THR A 138 -4.43 23.47 -9.83
N ALA A 139 -5.31 22.61 -9.31
CA ALA A 139 -4.93 21.29 -8.84
C ALA A 139 -4.36 20.44 -10.00
N PRO A 140 -3.31 19.64 -9.76
CA PRO A 140 -2.72 18.79 -10.78
C PRO A 140 -3.75 17.77 -11.29
N GLU A 141 -3.99 17.76 -12.60
CA GLU A 141 -4.95 16.87 -13.23
C GLU A 141 -4.38 15.46 -13.43
N LYS A 142 -3.06 15.37 -13.63
CA LYS A 142 -2.30 14.14 -13.83
C LYS A 142 -1.32 13.89 -12.70
N LEU A 143 -0.90 12.63 -12.54
CA LEU A 143 0.01 12.22 -11.49
C LEU A 143 1.41 12.80 -11.73
N GLU A 144 1.84 12.89 -12.98
CA GLU A 144 3.15 13.43 -13.36
C GLU A 144 3.28 14.90 -12.93
N ASP A 145 2.22 15.70 -13.13
CA ASP A 145 2.17 17.10 -12.69
C ASP A 145 2.22 17.21 -11.16
N ALA A 146 1.57 16.27 -10.45
CA ALA A 146 1.63 16.21 -8.99
C ALA A 146 3.05 15.88 -8.51
N VAL A 147 3.72 14.91 -9.13
CA VAL A 147 5.09 14.52 -8.80
C VAL A 147 6.07 15.67 -9.07
N GLU A 148 5.94 16.36 -10.20
CA GLU A 148 6.78 17.52 -10.51
C GLU A 148 6.61 18.62 -9.46
N LEU A 149 5.38 18.89 -9.03
CA LEU A 149 5.09 19.88 -8.01
C LEU A 149 5.68 19.49 -6.64
N VAL A 150 5.58 18.21 -6.26
CA VAL A 150 6.21 17.66 -5.05
C VAL A 150 7.74 17.74 -5.12
N GLN A 151 8.35 17.49 -6.27
CA GLN A 151 9.80 17.63 -6.45
C GLN A 151 10.26 19.07 -6.31
N SER A 152 9.42 20.01 -6.75
CA SER A 152 9.73 21.44 -6.67
C SER A 152 9.52 22.04 -5.27
N SER A 153 8.82 21.34 -4.36
CA SER A 153 8.40 21.91 -3.08
C SER A 153 9.43 21.87 -1.98
N SER A 154 10.50 21.08 -2.11
CA SER A 154 11.58 21.02 -1.12
C SER A 154 12.83 20.43 -1.76
N PHE A 155 14.00 20.77 -1.22
CA PHE A 155 15.26 20.15 -1.63
C PHE A 155 15.27 18.64 -1.32
N PHE A 156 14.67 18.25 -0.20
CA PHE A 156 14.44 16.85 0.15
C PHE A 156 13.01 16.51 -0.27
N PRO A 157 12.80 15.53 -1.17
CA PRO A 157 11.46 15.12 -1.55
C PRO A 157 10.77 14.39 -0.39
N PRO A 158 9.45 14.50 -0.24
CA PRO A 158 8.75 13.83 0.84
C PRO A 158 8.80 12.32 0.63
N GLU A 159 8.86 11.57 1.74
CA GLU A 159 8.75 10.11 1.70
C GLU A 159 7.42 9.64 1.13
N VAL A 160 6.34 10.39 1.41
CA VAL A 160 5.00 10.08 0.94
C VAL A 160 4.17 11.33 0.63
N PHE A 161 3.23 11.17 -0.29
CA PHE A 161 2.24 12.20 -0.60
C PHE A 161 0.88 11.57 -0.91
N TRP A 162 -0.20 12.34 -0.76
CA TRP A 162 -1.53 11.97 -1.21
C TRP A 162 -1.92 12.79 -2.41
N TRP A 163 -2.39 12.13 -3.45
CA TRP A 163 -3.03 12.78 -4.59
C TRP A 163 -4.42 12.19 -4.80
N LYS A 164 -5.45 13.06 -4.75
CA LYS A 164 -6.87 12.68 -4.88
C LYS A 164 -7.26 11.52 -3.96
N GLY A 165 -6.71 11.52 -2.75
CA GLY A 165 -7.01 10.58 -1.67
C GLY A 165 -6.21 9.28 -1.70
N THR A 166 -5.37 9.07 -2.73
CA THR A 166 -4.48 7.91 -2.82
C THR A 166 -3.10 8.26 -2.28
N LEU A 167 -2.56 7.40 -1.41
CA LEU A 167 -1.21 7.51 -0.86
C LEU A 167 -0.18 6.97 -1.86
N TYR A 168 0.90 7.71 -2.06
CA TYR A 168 2.02 7.38 -2.94
C TYR A 168 3.34 7.43 -2.16
N GLU A 169 4.29 6.57 -2.54
CA GLU A 169 5.63 6.53 -1.93
C GLU A 169 6.72 7.06 -2.85
N GLY A 170 7.53 7.95 -2.29
CA GLY A 170 8.65 8.60 -2.96
C GLY A 170 8.26 9.26 -4.28
N LEU A 171 9.28 9.58 -5.07
CA LEU A 171 9.10 10.19 -6.40
C LEU A 171 8.74 9.16 -7.49
N GLY A 172 8.78 7.86 -7.17
CA GLY A 172 8.39 6.78 -8.08
C GLY A 172 6.88 6.72 -8.35
N ALA A 173 6.08 7.44 -7.57
CA ALA A 173 4.63 7.55 -7.73
C ALA A 173 3.92 6.19 -7.77
N HIS A 174 4.46 5.22 -7.04
CA HIS A 174 3.80 3.93 -6.86
C HIS A 174 2.71 4.08 -5.79
N PRO A 175 1.44 3.77 -6.11
CA PRO A 175 0.39 3.85 -5.11
C PRO A 175 0.64 2.80 -4.02
N VAL A 176 0.48 3.20 -2.76
CA VAL A 176 0.39 2.26 -1.64
C VAL A 176 -0.95 1.55 -1.74
N LEU A 177 -0.94 0.41 -2.42
CA LEU A 177 -2.15 -0.40 -2.57
C LEU A 177 -2.36 -1.21 -1.28
N PRO A 178 -3.55 -1.14 -0.66
CA PRO A 178 -3.88 -2.06 0.41
C PRO A 178 -3.77 -3.49 -0.13
N GLN A 179 -3.07 -4.36 0.60
CA GLN A 179 -2.90 -5.75 0.19
C GLN A 179 -4.29 -6.38 0.00
N GLN A 180 -4.60 -6.76 -1.24
CA GLN A 180 -5.85 -7.45 -1.55
C GLN A 180 -5.79 -8.85 -0.94
N PRO A 181 -6.88 -9.34 -0.32
CA PRO A 181 -6.94 -10.73 0.10
C PRO A 181 -6.72 -11.63 -1.12
N ILE A 182 -5.87 -12.62 -0.95
CA ILE A 182 -5.51 -13.55 -2.02
C ILE A 182 -6.78 -14.28 -2.46
N PRO A 183 -7.11 -14.29 -3.77
CA PRO A 183 -8.22 -15.07 -4.27
C PRO A 183 -8.14 -16.54 -3.81
N GLU A 184 -9.25 -17.09 -3.33
CA GLU A 184 -9.33 -18.44 -2.75
C GLU A 184 -8.76 -19.54 -3.67
N HIS A 185 -8.96 -19.39 -4.98
CA HIS A 185 -8.43 -20.33 -5.99
C HIS A 185 -6.89 -20.32 -6.05
N LEU A 186 -6.23 -19.19 -5.80
CA LEU A 186 -4.76 -19.11 -5.73
C LEU A 186 -4.24 -19.72 -4.43
N MET A 187 -4.94 -19.48 -3.32
CA MET A 187 -4.64 -20.10 -2.02
C MET A 187 -4.68 -21.62 -2.09
N SER A 188 -5.69 -22.18 -2.77
CA SER A 188 -5.79 -23.62 -2.96
C SER A 188 -4.65 -24.19 -3.81
N ALA A 189 -4.16 -23.45 -4.81
CA ALA A 189 -3.10 -23.91 -5.70
C ALA A 189 -1.69 -23.77 -5.09
N PHE A 190 -1.45 -22.71 -4.34
CA PHE A 190 -0.15 -22.41 -3.74
C PHE A 190 0.09 -23.09 -2.40
N GLY A 191 -1.00 -23.50 -1.73
CA GLY A 191 -0.93 -24.02 -0.37
C GLY A 191 -0.84 -22.89 0.66
N ALA A 192 -1.00 -23.25 1.93
CA ALA A 192 -0.87 -22.30 3.03
C ALA A 192 0.61 -21.93 3.25
N PRO A 193 0.97 -20.64 3.31
CA PRO A 193 2.33 -20.24 3.64
C PRO A 193 2.70 -20.71 5.05
N ALA A 194 3.99 -20.99 5.29
CA ALA A 194 4.44 -21.38 6.61
C ALA A 194 4.37 -20.19 7.58
N ARG A 195 4.46 -20.46 8.89
CA ARG A 195 4.48 -19.40 9.92
C ARG A 195 5.64 -18.43 9.63
N GLY A 196 5.32 -17.14 9.50
CA GLY A 196 6.28 -16.08 9.19
C GLY A 196 6.51 -15.84 7.69
N GLU A 197 5.69 -16.42 6.82
CA GLU A 197 5.73 -16.17 5.38
C GLU A 197 4.41 -15.53 4.92
N LYS A 198 4.51 -14.56 4.01
CA LYS A 198 3.34 -13.86 3.46
C LYS A 198 3.20 -14.15 1.99
N LEU A 199 2.09 -14.74 1.56
CA LEU A 199 1.83 -14.92 0.15
C LEU A 199 1.30 -13.59 -0.44
N ILE A 200 2.05 -13.02 -1.37
CA ILE A 200 1.71 -11.79 -2.09
C ILE A 200 0.95 -12.17 -3.36
N SER A 201 -0.23 -11.57 -3.54
CA SER A 201 -1.06 -11.77 -4.72
C SER A 201 -0.58 -10.89 -5.88
N PRO A 202 -0.67 -11.34 -7.14
CA PRO A 202 -0.47 -10.48 -8.31
C PRO A 202 -1.32 -9.23 -8.19
N GLN A 203 -0.72 -8.05 -8.35
CA GLN A 203 -1.47 -6.81 -8.47
C GLN A 203 -2.26 -6.85 -9.80
N VAL A 204 -3.54 -7.21 -9.69
CA VAL A 204 -4.65 -6.94 -10.63
C VAL A 204 -4.24 -6.81 -12.10
N SER A 205 -3.93 -7.94 -12.75
CA SER A 205 -3.91 -8.06 -14.21
C SER A 205 -4.17 -9.50 -14.69
N ALA A 206 -3.79 -10.49 -13.87
CA ALA A 206 -4.05 -11.91 -14.17
C ALA A 206 -5.54 -12.28 -14.23
N SER A 207 -6.43 -11.57 -13.50
CA SER A 207 -7.88 -11.85 -13.53
C SER A 207 -8.55 -11.51 -14.87
N LYS A 208 -7.87 -10.79 -15.77
CA LYS A 208 -8.33 -10.49 -17.13
C LYS A 208 -7.46 -11.09 -18.25
N GLY A 209 -6.40 -11.83 -17.91
CA GLY A 209 -5.58 -12.56 -18.88
C GLY A 209 -4.84 -11.69 -19.90
N THR A 210 -4.66 -10.39 -19.69
CA THR A 210 -3.90 -9.54 -20.62
C THR A 210 -2.58 -9.15 -19.97
N GLY A 211 -1.47 -9.76 -20.42
CA GLY A 211 -0.13 -9.33 -20.04
C GLY A 211 0.17 -7.90 -20.53
N VAL A 212 1.33 -7.37 -20.16
CA VAL A 212 1.76 -5.99 -20.47
C VAL A 212 1.66 -5.65 -21.98
N ASN A 213 1.71 -6.66 -22.86
CA ASN A 213 1.58 -6.53 -24.31
C ASN A 213 0.27 -7.10 -24.90
N GLY A 214 -0.74 -7.41 -24.07
CA GLY A 214 -1.98 -8.07 -24.49
C GLY A 214 -1.86 -9.58 -24.75
N ASN A 215 -0.67 -10.17 -24.54
CA ASN A 215 -0.46 -11.62 -24.65
C ASN A 215 -0.62 -12.29 -23.27
N VAL A 216 -1.52 -13.27 -23.19
CA VAL A 216 -1.85 -13.99 -21.94
C VAL A 216 -0.63 -14.71 -21.36
N ALA A 217 0.27 -15.22 -22.20
CA ALA A 217 1.46 -15.94 -21.76
C ALA A 217 2.52 -15.04 -21.10
N ASP A 218 2.41 -13.72 -21.25
CA ASP A 218 3.29 -12.76 -20.56
C ASP A 218 2.85 -12.53 -19.11
N SER A 219 1.63 -12.91 -18.73
CA SER A 219 1.12 -12.78 -17.37
C SER A 219 1.57 -13.89 -16.42
N TYR A 220 2.52 -14.74 -16.83
CA TYR A 220 2.96 -15.90 -16.05
C TYR A 220 4.48 -16.01 -15.95
N SER A 221 4.91 -16.35 -14.75
CA SER A 221 6.27 -16.69 -14.34
C SER A 221 6.41 -18.21 -14.16
N TYR A 222 7.64 -18.72 -14.18
CA TYR A 222 7.98 -20.14 -14.06
C TYR A 222 9.17 -20.29 -13.11
N CYS A 223 9.00 -21.12 -12.07
CA CYS A 223 10.06 -21.40 -11.10
C CYS A 223 10.91 -22.59 -11.56
N ILE A 224 12.22 -22.42 -11.61
CA ILE A 224 13.18 -23.47 -11.99
C ILE A 224 13.29 -24.58 -10.93
N HIS A 225 13.08 -24.28 -9.65
CA HIS A 225 13.20 -25.29 -8.58
C HIS A 225 12.08 -26.31 -8.59
N CYS A 226 10.83 -25.85 -8.71
CA CYS A 226 9.67 -26.74 -8.67
C CYS A 226 9.04 -26.99 -10.03
N GLU A 227 9.55 -26.34 -11.07
CA GLU A 227 9.10 -26.45 -12.46
C GLU A 227 7.62 -26.10 -12.64
N ARG A 228 7.04 -25.27 -11.77
CA ARG A 228 5.64 -24.83 -11.84
C ARG A 228 5.56 -23.38 -12.30
N ALA A 229 4.51 -23.09 -13.07
CA ALA A 229 4.18 -21.73 -13.45
C ALA A 229 3.23 -21.08 -12.44
N TYR A 230 3.27 -19.76 -12.34
CA TYR A 230 2.43 -18.95 -11.46
C TYR A 230 2.18 -17.58 -12.10
N PRO A 231 1.12 -16.86 -11.73
CA PRO A 231 0.87 -15.55 -12.32
C PRO A 231 2.00 -14.58 -11.92
N GLU A 232 2.40 -13.73 -12.86
CA GLU A 232 3.45 -12.73 -12.65
C GLU A 232 3.11 -11.82 -11.46
N GLY A 233 4.10 -11.57 -10.60
CA GLY A 233 3.91 -10.81 -9.37
C GLY A 233 3.38 -11.60 -8.17
N ALA A 234 3.06 -12.90 -8.31
CA ALA A 234 2.81 -13.78 -7.16
C ALA A 234 4.13 -14.28 -6.56
N TYR A 235 4.31 -14.13 -5.25
CA TYR A 235 5.46 -14.67 -4.52
C TYR A 235 5.13 -14.85 -3.04
N ARG A 236 5.89 -15.69 -2.32
CA ARG A 236 5.89 -15.70 -0.85
C ARG A 236 7.02 -14.81 -0.37
N GLN A 237 6.72 -13.82 0.46
CA GLN A 237 7.73 -13.02 1.14
C GLN A 237 8.14 -13.70 2.44
N LYS A 238 9.45 -13.78 2.67
CA LYS A 238 10.05 -14.26 3.92
C LYS A 238 11.30 -13.42 4.20
N LEU A 239 11.21 -12.51 5.17
CA LEU A 239 12.22 -11.46 5.35
C LEU A 239 12.41 -10.69 4.02
N SER A 240 13.63 -10.32 3.67
CA SER A 240 13.97 -9.63 2.42
C SER A 240 13.97 -10.53 1.17
N TRP A 241 13.51 -11.79 1.26
CA TRP A 241 13.50 -12.74 0.14
C TRP A 241 12.12 -12.85 -0.50
N GLN A 242 12.09 -12.79 -1.82
CA GLN A 242 10.91 -13.12 -2.62
C GLN A 242 11.03 -14.56 -3.09
N LEU A 243 10.20 -15.43 -2.53
CA LEU A 243 10.21 -16.87 -2.77
C LEU A 243 9.06 -17.27 -3.70
N CYS A 244 9.20 -18.42 -4.34
CA CYS A 244 8.19 -19.06 -5.13
C CYS A 244 6.84 -19.09 -4.37
N PRO A 245 5.72 -18.73 -5.02
CA PRO A 245 4.43 -18.66 -4.33
C PRO A 245 3.98 -20.00 -3.77
N TYR A 246 4.43 -21.12 -4.34
CA TYR A 246 4.12 -22.46 -3.85
C TYR A 246 4.83 -22.73 -2.51
N ALA A 247 4.05 -23.11 -1.49
CA ALA A 247 4.50 -23.29 -0.11
C ALA A 247 5.54 -24.41 0.07
N ASP A 248 5.57 -25.37 -0.84
CA ASP A 248 6.49 -26.50 -0.89
C ASP A 248 7.76 -26.23 -1.75
N CYS A 249 8.00 -24.98 -2.15
CA CYS A 249 9.17 -24.59 -2.97
C CYS A 249 9.90 -23.39 -2.39
N ASP A 250 11.23 -23.46 -2.33
CA ASP A 250 12.13 -22.44 -1.79
C ASP A 250 12.84 -21.58 -2.84
N GLY A 251 12.44 -21.66 -4.11
CA GLY A 251 13.08 -20.90 -5.20
C GLY A 251 12.92 -19.41 -5.05
N ASP A 252 13.98 -18.67 -5.36
CA ASP A 252 14.03 -17.21 -5.32
C ASP A 252 13.41 -16.64 -6.61
N THR A 253 12.41 -15.76 -6.51
CA THR A 253 11.72 -15.23 -7.71
C THR A 253 12.55 -14.23 -8.52
N VAL A 254 13.68 -13.76 -8.00
CA VAL A 254 14.64 -12.90 -8.70
C VAL A 254 15.61 -13.73 -9.53
N ILE A 255 16.08 -14.86 -8.99
CA ILE A 255 17.13 -15.68 -9.62
C ILE A 255 16.56 -16.90 -10.35
N ASP A 256 15.57 -17.56 -9.75
CA ASP A 256 15.04 -18.86 -10.18
C ASP A 256 13.74 -18.73 -11.00
N ASN A 257 13.44 -17.54 -11.51
CA ASN A 257 12.22 -17.25 -12.27
C ASN A 257 12.50 -16.96 -13.74
N TRP A 258 11.82 -17.69 -14.63
CA TRP A 258 11.75 -17.36 -16.05
C TRP A 258 10.32 -17.00 -16.47
N GLY A 259 10.17 -16.08 -17.42
CA GLY A 259 8.85 -15.83 -18.02
C GLY A 259 8.31 -17.08 -18.74
N TRP A 260 7.01 -17.36 -18.59
CA TRP A 260 6.36 -18.53 -19.18
C TRP A 260 6.52 -18.60 -20.71
N ARG A 261 6.47 -17.45 -21.39
CA ARG A 261 6.78 -17.32 -22.82
C ARG A 261 8.14 -17.95 -23.20
N ARG A 262 9.17 -17.75 -22.37
CA ARG A 262 10.51 -18.29 -22.61
C ARG A 262 10.49 -19.82 -22.56
N ILE A 263 9.89 -20.37 -21.51
CA ILE A 263 9.77 -21.82 -21.31
C ILE A 263 9.01 -22.48 -22.46
N ARG A 264 7.91 -21.87 -22.93
CA ARG A 264 7.16 -22.36 -24.09
C ARG A 264 7.93 -22.29 -25.40
N LYS A 265 8.80 -21.29 -25.59
CA LYS A 265 9.65 -21.20 -26.79
C LYS A 265 10.60 -22.40 -26.89
N GLU A 266 11.11 -22.84 -25.75
CA GLU A 266 11.98 -24.03 -25.63
C GLU A 266 11.17 -25.33 -25.63
N ASN A 267 9.91 -25.27 -25.20
CA ASN A 267 8.98 -26.40 -25.13
C ASN A 267 7.64 -26.10 -25.83
N PRO A 268 7.59 -26.12 -27.18
CA PRO A 268 6.39 -25.69 -27.93
C PRO A 268 5.10 -26.49 -27.65
N GLY A 269 5.21 -27.67 -27.04
CA GLY A 269 4.08 -28.50 -26.64
C GLY A 269 3.35 -28.03 -25.37
N TYR A 270 3.86 -27.01 -24.66
CA TYR A 270 3.22 -26.49 -23.45
C TYR A 270 2.06 -25.54 -23.74
N PRO A 271 1.02 -25.54 -22.88
CA PRO A 271 -0.19 -24.76 -23.10
C PRO A 271 0.09 -23.27 -23.07
N GLU A 272 -0.77 -22.49 -23.73
CA GLU A 272 -0.64 -21.04 -23.75
C GLU A 272 -0.83 -20.42 -22.37
N VAL A 273 -1.82 -20.89 -21.64
CA VAL A 273 -2.06 -20.57 -20.23
C VAL A 273 -1.68 -21.79 -19.40
N PRO A 274 -0.72 -21.69 -18.47
CA PRO A 274 -0.34 -22.83 -17.64
C PRO A 274 -1.43 -23.10 -16.60
N GLU A 275 -1.57 -24.37 -16.24
CA GLU A 275 -2.39 -24.80 -15.11
C GLU A 275 -1.58 -24.66 -13.82
N LEU A 276 -2.17 -24.04 -12.79
CA LEU A 276 -1.48 -23.84 -11.51
C LEU A 276 -1.30 -25.18 -10.79
N GLY A 277 -0.17 -25.34 -10.12
CA GLY A 277 0.22 -26.58 -9.42
C GLY A 277 0.81 -27.67 -10.33
N VAL A 278 0.68 -27.55 -11.66
CA VAL A 278 1.23 -28.53 -12.62
C VAL A 278 2.71 -28.27 -12.86
N GLN A 279 3.51 -29.35 -12.78
CA GLN A 279 4.94 -29.32 -13.12
C GLN A 279 5.15 -29.43 -14.63
N TYR A 280 5.96 -28.54 -15.16
CA TYR A 280 6.36 -28.42 -16.56
C TYR A 280 7.88 -28.59 -16.64
N PRO A 281 8.40 -29.82 -16.84
CA PRO A 281 9.84 -30.08 -16.85
C PRO A 281 10.62 -29.14 -17.76
N MET A 282 11.76 -28.62 -17.31
CA MET A 282 12.52 -27.61 -18.06
C MET A 282 12.84 -28.05 -19.49
N HIS A 283 13.15 -29.33 -19.69
CA HIS A 283 13.50 -29.87 -20.99
C HIS A 283 12.33 -30.56 -21.73
N GLY A 284 11.13 -30.54 -21.16
CA GLY A 284 9.97 -31.16 -21.77
C GLY A 284 9.93 -32.69 -21.59
N PRO A 285 8.76 -33.31 -21.83
CA PRO A 285 8.55 -34.74 -21.58
C PRO A 285 9.38 -35.65 -22.51
N ASN A 286 9.91 -35.12 -23.60
CA ASN A 286 10.65 -35.88 -24.62
C ASN A 286 12.18 -35.66 -24.56
N TYR A 287 12.69 -35.00 -23.53
CA TYR A 287 14.14 -34.77 -23.45
C TYR A 287 14.92 -36.04 -23.15
N VAL A 288 15.89 -36.33 -24.01
CA VAL A 288 16.90 -37.35 -23.78
C VAL A 288 18.21 -36.64 -23.47
N ALA A 289 18.67 -36.74 -22.21
CA ALA A 289 19.94 -36.16 -21.81
C ALA A 289 21.09 -36.71 -22.69
N PRO A 290 22.00 -35.86 -23.18
CA PRO A 290 23.15 -36.32 -23.94
C PRO A 290 23.99 -37.25 -23.06
N LYS A 291 24.25 -38.48 -23.54
CA LYS A 291 25.07 -39.47 -22.81
C LYS A 291 26.44 -38.86 -22.52
N ASN A 292 26.77 -38.74 -21.23
CA ASN A 292 28.02 -38.15 -20.78
C ASN A 292 29.22 -39.03 -21.23
N PRO A 293 30.16 -38.54 -22.06
CA PRO A 293 31.25 -39.36 -22.62
C PRO A 293 32.26 -39.87 -21.58
N LYS A 294 32.14 -39.49 -20.30
CA LYS A 294 33.17 -39.74 -19.28
C LYS A 294 32.96 -40.97 -18.38
N GLN A 295 31.93 -41.81 -18.60
CA GLN A 295 31.86 -43.11 -17.93
C GLN A 295 32.81 -44.12 -18.59
N LYS A 296 34.13 -43.92 -18.44
CA LYS A 296 35.11 -44.97 -18.70
C LYS A 296 34.89 -46.09 -17.68
N THR A 297 34.49 -47.25 -18.19
CA THR A 297 34.42 -48.54 -17.51
C THR A 297 35.60 -48.76 -16.56
N LYS A 298 35.32 -48.88 -15.27
CA LYS A 298 36.28 -49.41 -14.28
C LYS A 298 36.66 -50.83 -14.69
N ARG A 299 37.87 -51.02 -15.24
CA ARG A 299 38.49 -52.34 -15.36
C ARG A 299 38.73 -52.87 -13.95
N LYS A 300 38.07 -53.98 -13.59
CA LYS A 300 38.38 -54.79 -12.42
C LYS A 300 39.77 -55.40 -12.63
N SER A 301 40.76 -54.98 -11.84
CA SER A 301 42.00 -55.72 -11.66
C SER A 301 41.74 -56.87 -10.67
N LYS A 302 41.99 -58.10 -11.14
CA LYS A 302 42.21 -59.29 -10.31
C LYS A 302 43.57 -59.21 -9.65
#